data_AF-A0A950W9R2-F1
#
_entry.id   AF-A0A950W9R2-F1
#
_cell.length_a   1.000
_cell.length_b   1.000
_cell.length_c   1.000
_cell.angle_alpha   90.00
_cell.angle_beta   90.00
_cell.angle_gamma   90.00
#
_symmetry.space_group_name_H-M   'P 1'
#
loop_
_entity.id
_entity.type
_entity.pdbx_description
1 polymer ?
#
loop_
_entity_poly.entity_id
_entity_poly.type
_entity_poly.pdbx_seq_one_letter_code
_entity_poly.pdbx_strand_id
1 'polypeptide(L)'
;MLGKCEADFDTLRGWFGNTTPGSLPFNIYITTDSNGASHASCSATMLYLGAKSSNPINNSFILQLLIAEGDEVFQAAFGHGWNCGASNGEGLSRVLANDLYPGVEPLNFVSSATWLDAPGRPDWINNTEGTDRDYVSIGCSVLFLNWMRFQLGYSWSQIIAAGDNTLAKTYQNLTGQTDGFALFMALMDRTYPRGTPSGLTTDNPFPLQDVAYTGVFRPGSGAEWVVPAQPWSAMYNTINGYFKQGLYAEALNIVADDNNILYSAVFRPDGGAEWVVPAEPWSSMATVIDNYFNQGLYVTALSIAALGNDVLYSAVFRPGSGA
;
A
#
# COMPACT_ATOMS: atom_id res chain seq x y z
N MET A 1 -4.48 7.86 33.65
CA MET A 1 -3.14 7.86 33.01
C MET A 1 -2.41 6.56 33.29
N LEU A 2 -2.07 6.23 34.55
CA LEU A 2 -1.37 4.98 34.88
C LEU A 2 -2.05 3.72 34.32
N GLY A 3 -3.35 3.53 34.53
CA GLY A 3 -4.07 2.37 33.98
C GLY A 3 -4.13 2.29 32.44
N LYS A 4 -3.90 3.40 31.72
CA LYS A 4 -3.77 3.39 30.24
C LYS A 4 -2.37 2.95 29.85
N CYS A 5 -1.33 3.47 30.51
CA CYS A 5 0.06 3.05 30.30
C CYS A 5 0.25 1.54 30.53
N GLU A 6 -0.35 0.96 31.58
CA GLU A 6 -0.30 -0.49 31.82
C GLU A 6 -1.00 -1.29 30.71
N ALA A 7 -2.17 -0.84 30.25
CA ALA A 7 -2.88 -1.50 29.16
C ALA A 7 -2.10 -1.43 27.83
N ASP A 8 -1.41 -0.32 27.58
CA ASP A 8 -0.57 -0.15 26.39
C ASP A 8 0.69 -1.02 26.46
N PHE A 9 1.32 -1.10 27.63
CA PHE A 9 2.41 -2.04 27.89
C PHE A 9 1.97 -3.48 27.63
N ASP A 10 0.79 -3.89 28.13
CA ASP A 10 0.26 -5.23 27.88
C ASP A 10 -0.06 -5.46 26.40
N THR A 11 -0.48 -4.42 25.66
CA THR A 11 -0.69 -4.50 24.21
C THR A 11 0.62 -4.72 23.46
N LEU A 12 1.64 -3.90 23.73
CA LEU A 12 3.00 -4.09 23.19
C LEU A 12 3.51 -5.49 23.52
N ARG A 13 3.43 -5.90 24.78
CA ARG A 13 3.81 -7.24 25.23
C ARG A 13 3.10 -8.33 24.43
N GLY A 14 1.81 -8.20 24.17
CA GLY A 14 1.04 -9.13 23.35
C GLY A 14 1.54 -9.19 21.90
N TRP A 15 1.88 -8.04 21.31
CA TRP A 15 2.47 -7.98 19.97
C TRP A 15 3.83 -8.68 19.88
N PHE A 16 4.67 -8.55 20.91
CA PHE A 16 5.97 -9.22 21.02
C PHE A 16 5.89 -10.64 21.62
N GLY A 17 4.80 -11.37 21.43
CA GLY A 17 4.70 -12.77 21.84
C GLY A 17 4.77 -12.98 23.35
N ASN A 18 4.25 -12.05 24.14
CA ASN A 18 4.30 -11.99 25.60
C ASN A 18 5.69 -11.77 26.22
N THR A 19 6.66 -11.33 25.42
CA THR A 19 8.02 -10.98 25.86
C THR A 19 7.98 -9.93 26.96
N THR A 20 8.92 -10.00 27.90
CA THR A 20 9.04 -9.02 28.98
C THR A 20 10.43 -8.42 28.94
N PRO A 21 10.57 -7.09 28.81
CA PRO A 21 11.85 -6.41 28.92
C PRO A 21 12.58 -6.76 30.22
N GLY A 22 13.90 -6.91 30.15
CA GLY A 22 14.70 -7.37 31.29
C GLY A 22 14.82 -6.38 32.46
N SER A 23 14.73 -5.07 32.20
CA SER A 23 15.10 -4.01 33.16
C SER A 23 13.90 -3.22 33.70
N LEU A 24 12.82 -3.90 34.08
CA LEU A 24 11.62 -3.23 34.62
C LEU A 24 11.82 -2.71 36.05
N PRO A 25 11.06 -1.67 36.48
CA PRO A 25 10.03 -0.95 35.72
C PRO A 25 10.60 0.05 34.70
N PHE A 26 9.77 0.48 33.75
CA PHE A 26 10.06 1.67 32.97
C PHE A 26 10.05 2.91 33.85
N ASN A 27 11.09 3.75 33.73
CA ASN A 27 11.18 5.04 34.41
C ASN A 27 10.95 6.15 33.39
N ILE A 28 9.81 6.84 33.50
CA ILE A 28 9.36 7.81 32.51
C ILE A 28 9.60 9.24 33.00
N TYR A 29 10.35 10.01 32.21
CA TYR A 29 10.64 11.41 32.48
C TYR A 29 10.02 12.29 31.40
N ILE A 30 9.04 13.10 31.77
CA ILE A 30 8.50 14.12 30.86
C ILE A 30 9.40 15.36 30.94
N THR A 31 10.05 15.71 29.83
CA THR A 31 10.98 16.85 29.74
C THR A 31 10.32 18.02 29.00
N THR A 32 11.00 19.16 28.99
CA THR A 32 10.58 20.34 28.21
C THR A 32 11.11 20.34 26.77
N ASP A 33 11.68 19.24 26.30
CA ASP A 33 12.29 19.14 24.97
C ASP A 33 11.23 19.09 23.87
N SER A 34 11.67 19.37 22.63
CA SER A 34 10.83 19.43 21.44
C SER A 34 11.24 18.45 20.33
N ASN A 35 12.14 17.52 20.63
CA ASN A 35 12.81 16.66 19.64
C ASN A 35 12.29 15.21 19.65
N GLY A 36 11.08 14.98 20.17
CA GLY A 36 10.53 13.64 20.33
C GLY A 36 10.88 13.04 21.68
N ALA A 37 11.30 11.77 21.67
CA ALA A 37 11.71 11.05 22.86
C ALA A 37 13.09 10.40 22.68
N SER A 38 13.62 9.81 23.76
CA SER A 38 14.90 9.12 23.73
C SER A 38 15.11 8.19 24.92
N HIS A 39 16.01 7.23 24.74
CA HIS A 39 16.65 6.42 25.78
C HIS A 39 18.15 6.25 25.48
N ALA A 40 18.89 5.68 26.44
CA ALA A 40 20.35 5.59 26.36
C ALA A 40 20.88 4.46 25.44
N SER A 41 20.05 3.45 25.16
CA SER A 41 20.38 2.26 24.37
C SER A 41 19.12 1.47 24.11
N CYS A 42 19.03 0.64 23.08
CA CYS A 42 17.81 -0.14 22.78
C CYS A 42 17.28 -0.98 23.96
N SER A 43 18.09 -1.38 24.95
CA SER A 43 17.61 -2.11 26.13
C SER A 43 17.29 -1.24 27.36
N ALA A 44 17.42 0.09 27.25
CA ALA A 44 17.28 1.00 28.38
C ALA A 44 15.81 1.33 28.66
N THR A 45 15.36 1.07 29.88
CA THR A 45 13.98 1.31 30.34
C THR A 45 13.78 2.70 30.96
N MET A 46 14.80 3.56 30.90
CA MET A 46 14.71 4.96 31.28
C MET A 46 14.41 5.79 30.03
N LEU A 47 13.19 6.34 29.97
CA LEU A 47 12.67 7.02 28.78
C LEU A 47 12.45 8.51 29.06
N TYR A 48 12.88 9.36 28.14
CA TYR A 48 12.69 10.81 28.20
C TYR A 48 11.72 11.25 27.10
N LEU A 49 10.59 11.86 27.48
CA LEU A 49 9.53 12.27 26.56
C LEU A 49 9.46 13.79 26.49
N GLY A 50 9.79 14.38 25.33
CA GLY A 50 9.77 15.83 25.12
C GLY A 50 8.34 16.36 25.00
N ALA A 51 7.82 17.00 26.05
CA ALA A 51 6.44 17.51 26.08
C ALA A 51 6.15 18.60 25.04
N LYS A 52 7.16 19.33 24.56
CA LYS A 52 7.04 20.41 23.57
C LYS A 52 7.25 19.93 22.14
N SER A 53 7.32 18.62 21.92
CA SER A 53 7.42 18.04 20.58
C SER A 53 6.15 18.27 19.75
N SER A 54 5.06 18.67 20.40
CA SER A 54 3.90 19.31 19.76
C SER A 54 3.66 20.70 20.36
N ASN A 55 3.12 21.62 19.55
CA ASN A 55 2.65 22.93 20.01
C ASN A 55 1.23 23.21 19.49
N PRO A 56 0.20 23.29 20.35
CA PRO A 56 0.24 23.16 21.81
C PRO A 56 0.65 21.74 22.28
N ILE A 57 0.99 21.62 23.57
CA ILE A 57 1.30 20.33 24.21
C ILE A 57 0.10 19.38 23.99
N ASN A 58 0.38 18.18 23.50
CA ASN A 58 -0.61 17.15 23.23
C ASN A 58 -0.30 15.90 24.06
N ASN A 59 -1.14 15.61 25.05
CA ASN A 59 -0.96 14.44 25.93
C ASN A 59 -1.05 13.12 25.17
N SER A 60 -1.85 13.03 24.10
CA SER A 60 -1.90 11.83 23.27
C SER A 60 -0.61 11.63 22.50
N PHE A 61 0.04 12.71 22.06
CA PHE A 61 1.35 12.62 21.41
C PHE A 61 2.45 12.22 22.39
N ILE A 62 2.42 12.71 23.64
CA ILE A 62 3.35 12.25 24.69
C ILE A 62 3.18 10.74 24.95
N LEU A 63 1.94 10.25 24.96
CA LEU A 63 1.69 8.81 25.10
C LEU A 63 2.13 8.04 23.85
N GLN A 64 1.96 8.59 22.64
CA GLN A 64 2.49 8.00 21.41
C GLN A 64 4.02 7.85 21.48
N LEU A 65 4.73 8.89 21.94
CA LEU A 65 6.18 8.82 22.18
C LEU A 65 6.55 7.74 23.20
N LEU A 66 5.77 7.58 24.28
CA LEU A 66 5.98 6.49 25.23
C LEU A 66 5.88 5.11 24.57
N ILE A 67 4.94 4.91 23.64
CA ILE A 67 4.80 3.65 22.92
C ILE A 67 5.99 3.42 22.00
N ALA A 68 6.42 4.43 21.23
CA ALA A 68 7.55 4.29 20.31
C ALA A 68 8.82 3.87 21.06
N GLU A 69 9.17 4.58 22.14
CA GLU A 69 10.36 4.23 22.93
C GLU A 69 10.21 2.89 23.67
N GLY A 70 9.00 2.57 24.15
CA GLY A 70 8.73 1.29 24.79
C GLY A 70 8.90 0.12 23.82
N ASP A 71 8.37 0.27 22.60
CA ASP A 71 8.48 -0.68 21.50
C ASP A 71 9.95 -1.03 21.21
N GLU A 72 10.83 -0.04 21.13
CA GLU A 72 12.26 -0.27 20.89
C GLU A 72 12.92 -1.14 21.96
N VAL A 73 12.48 -1.00 23.21
CA VAL A 73 12.93 -1.88 24.30
C VAL A 73 12.37 -3.30 24.16
N PHE A 74 11.14 -3.44 23.69
CA PHE A 74 10.59 -4.75 23.33
C PHE A 74 11.31 -5.38 22.13
N GLN A 75 11.68 -4.60 21.11
CA GLN A 75 12.47 -5.07 19.97
C GLN A 75 13.79 -5.70 20.44
N ALA A 76 14.53 -4.99 21.31
CA ALA A 76 15.78 -5.47 21.88
C ALA A 76 15.59 -6.74 22.73
N ALA A 77 14.51 -6.82 23.51
CA ALA A 77 14.21 -7.99 24.35
C ALA A 77 13.76 -9.21 23.53
N PHE A 78 13.03 -8.99 22.43
CA PHE A 78 12.48 -10.05 21.59
C PHE A 78 13.52 -10.68 20.67
N GLY A 79 14.48 -9.88 20.16
CA GLY A 79 15.66 -10.39 19.46
C GLY A 79 15.36 -11.08 18.12
N HIS A 80 14.74 -10.37 17.18
CA HIS A 80 14.39 -10.86 15.83
C HIS A 80 14.71 -9.80 14.75
N GLY A 81 15.96 -9.29 14.74
CA GLY A 81 16.47 -8.40 13.69
C GLY A 81 15.98 -6.94 13.72
N TRP A 82 14.97 -6.62 14.54
CA TRP A 82 14.55 -5.24 14.82
C TRP A 82 15.64 -4.49 15.58
N ASN A 83 16.08 -3.36 15.04
CA ASN A 83 17.16 -2.55 15.61
C ASN A 83 16.69 -1.10 15.76
N CYS A 84 16.52 -0.67 17.01
CA CYS A 84 16.02 0.66 17.34
C CYS A 84 16.87 1.79 16.73
N GLY A 85 18.19 1.60 16.62
CA GLY A 85 19.10 2.60 16.04
C GLY A 85 19.19 2.56 14.51
N ALA A 86 18.28 1.86 13.84
CA ALA A 86 18.27 1.66 12.40
C ALA A 86 16.85 1.82 11.82
N SER A 87 16.76 2.02 10.51
CA SER A 87 15.50 2.37 9.86
C SER A 87 14.39 1.35 10.05
N ASN A 88 14.71 0.05 10.16
CA ASN A 88 13.71 -1.01 10.35
C ASN A 88 13.08 -0.98 11.74
N GLY A 89 13.87 -0.74 12.80
CA GLY A 89 13.38 -0.66 14.16
C GLY A 89 12.68 0.66 14.45
N GLU A 90 13.23 1.79 14.01
CA GLU A 90 12.55 3.09 14.10
C GLU A 90 11.24 3.08 13.30
N GLY A 91 11.22 2.43 12.12
CA GLY A 91 9.99 2.23 11.37
C GLY A 91 8.93 1.46 12.16
N LEU A 92 9.32 0.39 12.88
CA LEU A 92 8.42 -0.43 13.68
C LEU A 92 7.86 0.34 14.89
N SER A 93 8.71 1.06 15.62
CA SER A 93 8.29 1.81 16.81
C SER A 93 7.24 2.85 16.49
N ARG A 94 7.42 3.53 15.35
CA ARG A 94 6.47 4.52 14.84
C ARG A 94 5.13 3.91 14.46
N VAL A 95 5.11 2.83 13.67
CA VAL A 95 3.82 2.25 13.23
C VAL A 95 3.03 1.64 14.38
N LEU A 96 3.69 1.03 15.38
CA LEU A 96 3.00 0.53 16.57
C LEU A 96 2.45 1.68 17.44
N ALA A 97 3.21 2.77 17.56
CA ALA A 97 2.74 3.98 18.21
C ALA A 97 1.56 4.62 17.48
N ASN A 98 1.59 4.67 16.14
CA ASN A 98 0.47 5.15 15.33
C ASN A 98 -0.76 4.23 15.44
N ASP A 99 -0.60 2.91 15.57
CA ASP A 99 -1.71 1.97 15.73
C ASP A 99 -2.46 2.19 17.06
N LEU A 100 -1.73 2.43 18.16
CA LEU A 100 -2.32 2.75 19.46
C LEU A 100 -2.85 4.20 19.57
N TYR A 101 -2.23 5.13 18.84
CA TYR A 101 -2.56 6.55 18.85
C TYR A 101 -2.61 7.11 17.43
N PRO A 102 -3.67 6.81 16.66
CA PRO A 102 -3.73 7.17 15.24
C PRO A 102 -3.89 8.68 15.04
N GLY A 103 -3.03 9.26 14.19
CA GLY A 103 -3.14 10.63 13.68
C GLY A 103 -2.87 11.73 14.71
N VAL A 104 -2.19 11.42 15.81
CA VAL A 104 -1.85 12.42 16.84
C VAL A 104 -0.48 13.05 16.62
N GLU A 105 0.34 12.47 15.75
CA GLU A 105 1.66 12.97 15.38
C GLU A 105 1.59 14.35 14.71
N PRO A 106 2.45 15.30 15.10
CA PRO A 106 2.60 16.56 14.37
C PRO A 106 3.12 16.33 12.95
N LEU A 107 2.78 17.23 12.02
CA LEU A 107 3.21 17.12 10.61
C LEU A 107 4.73 16.98 10.44
N ASN A 108 5.52 17.62 11.29
CA ASN A 108 6.99 17.53 11.24
C ASN A 108 7.55 16.21 11.78
N PHE A 109 6.70 15.35 12.33
CA PHE A 109 7.03 13.98 12.68
C PHE A 109 6.60 13.00 11.58
N VAL A 110 5.77 13.37 10.60
CA VAL A 110 5.37 12.44 9.52
C VAL A 110 6.58 12.16 8.61
N SER A 111 6.88 10.87 8.40
CA SER A 111 8.07 10.40 7.67
C SER A 111 7.74 9.85 6.27
N SER A 112 6.55 9.29 6.10
CA SER A 112 6.11 8.61 4.89
C SER A 112 6.12 9.53 3.65
N ALA A 113 5.66 10.76 3.82
CA ALA A 113 5.70 11.77 2.75
C ALA A 113 7.15 12.09 2.32
N THR A 114 8.10 12.11 3.26
CA THR A 114 9.51 12.39 2.98
C THR A 114 10.11 11.36 2.02
N TRP A 115 9.80 10.07 2.20
CA TRP A 115 10.25 9.04 1.26
C TRP A 115 9.47 9.06 -0.06
N LEU A 116 8.14 9.23 -0.03
CA LEU A 116 7.31 9.27 -1.25
C LEU A 116 7.74 10.37 -2.21
N ASP A 117 8.14 11.52 -1.66
CA ASP A 117 8.55 12.71 -2.41
C ASP A 117 10.07 12.74 -2.67
N ALA A 118 10.84 11.78 -2.14
CA ALA A 118 12.28 11.70 -2.37
C ALA A 118 12.62 11.32 -3.82
N PRO A 119 13.65 11.95 -4.44
CA PRO A 119 14.11 11.57 -5.76
C PRO A 119 14.49 10.08 -5.83
N GLY A 120 13.87 9.37 -6.76
CA GLY A 120 14.20 7.96 -7.04
C GLY A 120 13.65 6.94 -6.03
N ARG A 121 13.06 7.37 -4.90
CA ARG A 121 12.54 6.51 -3.82
C ARG A 121 13.53 5.41 -3.41
N PRO A 122 14.61 5.76 -2.68
CA PRO A 122 15.67 4.82 -2.33
C PRO A 122 15.13 3.54 -1.67
N ASP A 123 15.73 2.41 -2.01
CA ASP A 123 15.31 1.10 -1.52
C ASP A 123 15.86 0.82 -0.11
N TRP A 124 15.02 1.12 0.88
CA TRP A 124 15.25 0.80 2.30
C TRP A 124 14.41 -0.39 2.79
N ILE A 125 13.94 -1.22 1.85
CA ILE A 125 13.23 -2.47 2.15
C ILE A 125 14.19 -3.64 2.00
N ASN A 126 14.96 -3.68 0.91
CA ASN A 126 16.03 -4.65 0.73
C ASN A 126 17.31 -4.27 1.49
N ASN A 127 17.41 -3.02 1.95
CA ASN A 127 18.52 -2.51 2.76
C ASN A 127 17.97 -1.87 4.03
N THR A 128 18.68 -2.00 5.14
CA THR A 128 18.37 -1.28 6.36
C THR A 128 19.43 -0.22 6.59
N GLU A 129 19.00 1.01 6.75
CA GLU A 129 19.93 2.09 7.05
C GLU A 129 20.38 2.01 8.51
N GLY A 130 21.68 2.13 8.77
CA GLY A 130 22.26 2.04 10.11
C GLY A 130 22.05 3.28 10.99
N THR A 131 20.97 4.03 10.76
CA THR A 131 20.58 5.20 11.55
C THR A 131 19.06 5.27 11.66
N ASP A 132 18.58 5.82 12.78
CA ASP A 132 17.19 6.11 13.14
C ASP A 132 16.83 7.60 12.91
N ARG A 133 17.68 8.34 12.18
CA ARG A 133 17.57 9.81 12.04
C ARG A 133 17.22 10.30 10.65
N ASP A 134 17.28 9.45 9.63
CA ASP A 134 16.93 9.86 8.26
C ASP A 134 15.46 9.56 7.97
N TYR A 135 14.67 10.62 7.85
CA TYR A 135 13.24 10.51 7.55
C TYR A 135 12.97 9.81 6.20
N VAL A 136 13.92 9.79 5.26
CA VAL A 136 13.77 9.05 4.00
C VAL A 136 13.77 7.54 4.24
N SER A 137 14.71 7.01 5.03
CA SER A 137 14.76 5.56 5.31
C SER A 137 13.68 5.11 6.28
N ILE A 138 13.36 5.96 7.26
CA ILE A 138 12.26 5.74 8.19
C ILE A 138 10.93 5.72 7.45
N GLY A 139 10.67 6.72 6.58
CA GLY A 139 9.42 6.81 5.82
C GLY A 139 9.17 5.61 4.91
N CYS A 140 10.23 5.09 4.27
CA CYS A 140 10.16 3.84 3.51
C CYS A 140 9.74 2.65 4.40
N SER A 141 10.36 2.56 5.57
CA SER A 141 10.12 1.47 6.53
C SER A 141 8.70 1.51 7.08
N VAL A 142 8.24 2.70 7.49
CA VAL A 142 6.87 2.96 7.97
C VAL A 142 5.83 2.58 6.93
N LEU A 143 5.99 3.02 5.68
CA LEU A 143 5.05 2.68 4.60
C LEU A 143 5.00 1.18 4.33
N PHE A 144 6.14 0.50 4.29
CA PHE A 144 6.19 -0.93 4.01
C PHE A 144 5.58 -1.77 5.14
N LEU A 145 5.82 -1.39 6.39
CA LEU A 145 5.21 -2.04 7.56
C LEU A 145 3.69 -1.83 7.58
N ASN A 146 3.22 -0.60 7.33
CA ASN A 146 1.79 -0.33 7.19
C ASN A 146 1.17 -1.05 5.98
N TRP A 147 1.90 -1.22 4.88
CA TRP A 147 1.46 -2.03 3.75
C TRP A 147 1.26 -3.50 4.16
N MET A 148 2.22 -4.13 4.84
CA MET A 148 2.03 -5.50 5.35
C MET A 148 0.86 -5.61 6.34
N ARG A 149 0.68 -4.60 7.20
CA ARG A 149 -0.39 -4.59 8.21
C ARG A 149 -1.78 -4.38 7.61
N PHE A 150 -1.95 -3.31 6.85
CA PHE A 150 -3.25 -2.78 6.45
C PHE A 150 -3.61 -3.05 4.99
N GLN A 151 -2.63 -3.21 4.08
CA GLN A 151 -2.90 -3.63 2.71
C GLN A 151 -2.99 -5.16 2.61
N LEU A 152 -2.04 -5.88 3.22
CA LEU A 152 -1.99 -7.35 3.15
C LEU A 152 -2.76 -8.04 4.29
N GLY A 153 -3.08 -7.32 5.37
CA GLY A 153 -3.94 -7.80 6.45
C GLY A 153 -3.25 -8.66 7.52
N TYR A 154 -1.92 -8.73 7.55
CA TYR A 154 -1.21 -9.45 8.62
C TYR A 154 -1.32 -8.70 9.95
N SER A 155 -1.38 -9.43 11.07
CA SER A 155 -1.34 -8.80 12.40
C SER A 155 0.06 -8.31 12.77
N TRP A 156 0.16 -7.32 13.66
CA TRP A 156 1.45 -6.86 14.20
C TRP A 156 2.25 -8.01 14.82
N SER A 157 1.61 -8.90 15.58
CA SER A 157 2.27 -10.10 16.12
C SER A 157 2.89 -10.99 15.05
N GLN A 158 2.23 -11.16 13.89
CA GLN A 158 2.79 -11.94 12.78
C GLN A 158 3.98 -11.22 12.13
N ILE A 159 3.86 -9.92 11.89
CA ILE A 159 4.93 -9.11 11.27
C ILE A 159 6.17 -9.08 12.16
N ILE A 160 5.98 -8.81 13.46
CA ILE A 160 7.06 -8.72 14.45
C ILE A 160 7.78 -10.07 14.59
N ALA A 161 7.02 -11.17 14.69
CA ALA A 161 7.59 -12.52 14.80
C ALA A 161 8.38 -12.94 13.54
N ALA A 162 8.05 -12.39 12.38
CA ALA A 162 8.77 -12.63 11.13
C ALA A 162 10.04 -11.77 10.97
N GLY A 163 10.31 -10.86 11.92
CA GLY A 163 11.39 -9.87 11.85
C GLY A 163 12.77 -10.44 11.48
N ASP A 164 13.54 -9.65 10.74
CA ASP A 164 14.92 -9.92 10.37
C ASP A 164 15.66 -8.58 10.11
N ASN A 165 16.92 -8.65 9.69
CA ASN A 165 17.80 -7.50 9.48
C ASN A 165 17.35 -6.56 8.33
N THR A 166 16.41 -6.98 7.47
CA THR A 166 15.81 -6.13 6.43
C THR A 166 14.32 -6.41 6.32
N LEU A 167 13.53 -5.41 5.91
CA LEU A 167 12.09 -5.57 5.76
C LEU A 167 11.70 -6.54 4.64
N ALA A 168 12.52 -6.63 3.59
CA ALA A 168 12.36 -7.65 2.55
C ALA A 168 12.46 -9.06 3.12
N LYS A 169 13.40 -9.27 4.05
CA LYS A 169 13.58 -10.55 4.72
C LYS A 169 12.46 -10.82 5.73
N THR A 170 11.99 -9.81 6.45
CA THR A 170 10.76 -9.89 7.26
C THR A 170 9.56 -10.33 6.41
N TYR A 171 9.35 -9.69 5.24
CA TYR A 171 8.30 -10.07 4.30
C TYR A 171 8.44 -11.51 3.80
N GLN A 172 9.67 -11.93 3.47
CA GLN A 172 9.94 -13.30 3.04
C GLN A 172 9.62 -14.32 4.14
N ASN A 173 10.00 -14.04 5.38
CA ASN A 173 9.70 -14.91 6.51
C ASN A 173 8.18 -14.97 6.78
N LEU A 174 7.48 -13.84 6.58
CA LEU A 174 6.03 -13.72 6.79
C LEU A 174 5.20 -14.44 5.72
N THR A 175 5.61 -14.37 4.46
CA THR A 175 4.79 -14.76 3.30
C THR A 175 5.34 -15.95 2.51
N GLY A 176 6.63 -16.26 2.67
CA GLY A 176 7.38 -17.17 1.82
C GLY A 176 7.80 -16.58 0.46
N GLN A 177 7.46 -15.32 0.16
CA GLN A 177 7.69 -14.68 -1.14
C GLN A 177 8.82 -13.63 -1.09
N THR A 178 9.38 -13.28 -2.24
CA THR A 178 10.54 -12.34 -2.34
C THR A 178 10.26 -11.12 -3.22
N ASP A 179 9.03 -10.96 -3.68
CA ASP A 179 8.57 -9.91 -4.58
C ASP A 179 7.95 -8.71 -3.85
N GLY A 180 7.99 -8.70 -2.50
CA GLY A 180 7.36 -7.67 -1.67
C GLY A 180 7.75 -6.24 -2.05
N PHE A 181 9.04 -5.98 -2.30
CA PHE A 181 9.48 -4.65 -2.75
C PHE A 181 8.86 -4.26 -4.10
N ALA A 182 8.81 -5.18 -5.07
CA ALA A 182 8.25 -4.90 -6.39
C ALA A 182 6.74 -4.62 -6.32
N LEU A 183 5.99 -5.42 -5.54
CA LEU A 183 4.56 -5.24 -5.34
C LEU A 183 4.25 -3.92 -4.62
N PHE A 184 4.99 -3.63 -3.53
CA PHE A 184 4.86 -2.39 -2.80
C PHE A 184 5.16 -1.16 -3.69
N MET A 185 6.27 -1.20 -4.42
CA MET A 185 6.65 -0.10 -5.34
C MET A 185 5.62 0.10 -6.44
N ALA A 186 5.07 -0.98 -7.01
CA ALA A 186 4.01 -0.88 -8.02
C ALA A 186 2.78 -0.15 -7.48
N LEU A 187 2.36 -0.44 -6.24
CA LEU A 187 1.26 0.25 -5.58
C LEU A 187 1.61 1.73 -5.30
N MET A 188 2.80 2.01 -4.77
CA MET A 188 3.24 3.38 -4.48
C MET A 188 3.38 4.25 -5.72
N ASP A 189 3.92 3.72 -6.81
CA ASP A 189 4.10 4.47 -8.07
C ASP A 189 2.75 4.71 -8.78
N ARG A 190 1.77 3.82 -8.58
CA ARG A 190 0.41 3.95 -9.12
C ARG A 190 -0.39 5.03 -8.39
N THR A 191 -0.43 4.97 -7.05
CA THR A 191 -1.21 5.91 -6.23
C THR A 191 -0.50 7.25 -6.03
N TYR A 192 0.83 7.25 -5.92
CA TYR A 192 1.64 8.46 -5.73
C TYR A 192 2.66 8.60 -6.88
N PRO A 193 2.28 9.20 -8.03
CA PRO A 193 3.18 9.37 -9.16
C PRO A 193 4.42 10.19 -8.79
N ARG A 194 5.60 9.70 -9.20
CA ARG A 194 6.88 10.37 -8.94
C ARG A 194 6.92 11.76 -9.59
N GLY A 195 7.54 12.71 -8.90
CA GLY A 195 7.67 14.10 -9.36
C GLY A 195 6.44 14.97 -9.06
N THR A 196 5.39 14.40 -8.50
CA THR A 196 4.25 15.11 -7.92
C THR A 196 4.31 14.97 -6.39
N PRO A 197 4.12 16.05 -5.61
CA PRO A 197 4.02 15.94 -4.16
C PRO A 197 2.90 14.97 -3.77
N SER A 198 3.20 14.03 -2.88
CA SER A 198 2.23 13.03 -2.40
C SER A 198 1.03 13.65 -1.69
N GLY A 199 1.23 14.81 -1.04
CA GLY A 199 0.21 15.50 -0.24
C GLY A 199 -0.16 14.74 1.05
N LEU A 200 0.60 13.70 1.39
CA LEU A 200 0.32 12.84 2.53
C LEU A 200 0.63 13.58 3.84
N THR A 201 -0.32 13.57 4.77
CA THR A 201 -0.24 14.27 6.07
C THR A 201 -0.19 13.34 7.28
N THR A 202 -0.17 12.03 7.06
CA THR A 202 -0.09 10.98 8.08
C THR A 202 0.89 9.90 7.64
N ASP A 203 1.37 9.09 8.58
CA ASP A 203 2.31 7.99 8.26
C ASP A 203 1.64 6.74 7.68
N ASN A 204 0.31 6.66 7.72
CA ASN A 204 -0.43 5.51 7.22
C ASN A 204 -1.48 5.93 6.17
N PRO A 205 -1.22 5.69 4.87
CA PRO A 205 -2.20 5.88 3.80
C PRO A 205 -3.09 4.66 3.52
N PHE A 206 -2.86 3.52 4.18
CA PHE A 206 -3.49 2.25 3.83
C PHE A 206 -4.81 2.00 4.60
N PRO A 207 -5.74 1.17 4.05
CA PRO A 207 -5.64 0.48 2.76
C PRO A 207 -5.81 1.44 1.57
N LEU A 208 -4.95 1.27 0.57
CA LEU A 208 -5.10 1.91 -0.73
C LEU A 208 -5.93 1.01 -1.63
N GLN A 209 -6.65 1.63 -2.56
CA GLN A 209 -7.46 0.88 -3.50
C GLN A 209 -6.52 0.03 -4.36
N ASP A 210 -6.65 -1.29 -4.24
CA ASP A 210 -5.95 -2.23 -5.09
C ASP A 210 -6.87 -2.81 -6.15
N VAL A 211 -6.31 -2.94 -7.34
CA VAL A 211 -7.04 -3.30 -8.53
C VAL A 211 -6.93 -4.80 -8.71
N ALA A 212 -7.93 -5.55 -8.24
CA ALA A 212 -7.99 -7.00 -8.41
C ALA A 212 -8.63 -7.38 -9.75
N TYR A 213 -8.03 -8.36 -10.43
CA TYR A 213 -8.56 -8.93 -11.67
C TYR A 213 -9.03 -10.36 -11.42
N THR A 214 -10.21 -10.70 -11.96
CA THR A 214 -10.70 -12.07 -11.98
C THR A 214 -10.74 -12.57 -13.42
N GLY A 215 -10.30 -13.80 -13.65
CA GLY A 215 -10.31 -14.46 -14.95
C GLY A 215 -11.00 -15.81 -14.85
N VAL A 216 -11.80 -16.17 -15.86
CA VAL A 216 -12.45 -17.48 -15.96
C VAL A 216 -11.85 -18.23 -17.14
N PHE A 217 -11.11 -19.30 -16.87
CA PHE A 217 -10.57 -20.19 -17.91
C PHE A 217 -11.58 -21.28 -18.25
N ARG A 218 -11.77 -21.54 -19.54
CA ARG A 218 -12.65 -22.61 -20.04
C ARG A 218 -11.84 -23.60 -20.89
N PRO A 219 -12.14 -24.90 -20.84
CA PRO A 219 -11.52 -25.87 -21.75
C PRO A 219 -11.88 -25.58 -23.20
N GLY A 220 -10.91 -25.69 -24.12
CA GLY A 220 -11.09 -25.43 -25.54
C GLY A 220 -9.87 -25.83 -26.37
N SER A 221 -9.97 -25.67 -27.70
CA SER A 221 -8.86 -25.82 -28.63
C SER A 221 -8.56 -24.47 -29.28
N GLY A 222 -7.28 -24.10 -29.38
CA GLY A 222 -6.83 -22.80 -29.89
C GLY A 222 -5.95 -22.02 -28.92
N ALA A 223 -5.22 -21.05 -29.44
CA ALA A 223 -4.41 -20.13 -28.66
C ALA A 223 -5.25 -18.98 -28.09
N GLU A 224 -4.88 -18.51 -26.91
CA GLU A 224 -5.52 -17.40 -26.20
C GLU A 224 -4.42 -16.48 -25.65
N TRP A 225 -4.68 -15.18 -25.68
CA TRP A 225 -3.77 -14.17 -25.12
C TRP A 225 -4.50 -13.32 -24.11
N VAL A 226 -3.99 -13.34 -22.87
CA VAL A 226 -4.48 -12.51 -21.78
C VAL A 226 -3.60 -11.27 -21.70
N VAL A 227 -4.22 -10.10 -21.80
CA VAL A 227 -3.55 -8.81 -21.67
C VAL A 227 -3.80 -8.29 -20.27
N PRO A 228 -2.74 -8.08 -19.46
CA PRO A 228 -2.88 -7.51 -18.13
C PRO A 228 -3.41 -6.08 -18.24
N ALA A 229 -3.96 -5.59 -17.15
CA ALA A 229 -4.63 -4.32 -17.21
C ALA A 229 -3.67 -3.15 -17.42
N GLN A 230 -4.10 -2.22 -18.25
CA GLN A 230 -3.30 -1.08 -18.67
C GLN A 230 -4.21 0.11 -18.99
N PRO A 231 -3.68 1.35 -18.98
CA PRO A 231 -4.43 2.52 -19.40
C PRO A 231 -4.95 2.40 -20.84
N TRP A 232 -6.02 3.12 -21.17
CA TRP A 232 -6.64 3.08 -22.51
C TRP A 232 -5.65 3.35 -23.64
N SER A 233 -4.70 4.27 -23.46
CA SER A 233 -3.69 4.58 -24.49
C SER A 233 -2.83 3.37 -24.88
N ALA A 234 -2.46 2.54 -23.91
CA ALA A 234 -1.71 1.30 -24.14
C ALA A 234 -2.63 0.17 -24.66
N MET A 235 -3.85 0.07 -24.13
CA MET A 235 -4.84 -0.90 -24.59
C MET A 235 -5.24 -0.68 -26.04
N TYR A 236 -5.46 0.57 -26.47
CA TYR A 236 -5.77 0.93 -27.85
C TYR A 236 -4.70 0.45 -28.82
N ASN A 237 -3.42 0.61 -28.47
CA ASN A 237 -2.31 0.11 -29.27
C ASN A 237 -2.28 -1.42 -29.32
N THR A 238 -2.59 -2.07 -28.20
CA THR A 238 -2.67 -3.54 -28.09
C THR A 238 -3.77 -4.10 -28.98
N ILE A 239 -4.99 -3.55 -28.89
CA ILE A 239 -6.14 -3.93 -29.72
C ILE A 239 -5.79 -3.82 -31.21
N ASN A 240 -5.26 -2.66 -31.64
CA ASN A 240 -4.89 -2.47 -33.05
C ASN A 240 -3.76 -3.41 -33.51
N GLY A 241 -2.80 -3.71 -32.64
CA GLY A 241 -1.71 -4.63 -32.92
C GLY A 241 -2.20 -6.07 -33.10
N TYR A 242 -3.12 -6.51 -32.25
CA TYR A 242 -3.73 -7.84 -32.28
C TYR A 242 -4.73 -8.00 -33.42
N PHE A 243 -5.54 -6.99 -33.70
CA PHE A 243 -6.45 -6.99 -34.85
C PHE A 243 -5.71 -7.21 -36.18
N LYS A 244 -4.54 -6.56 -36.36
CA LYS A 244 -3.67 -6.77 -37.55
C LYS A 244 -3.12 -8.19 -37.68
N GLN A 245 -3.13 -8.95 -36.59
CA GLN A 245 -2.70 -10.35 -36.54
C GLN A 245 -3.89 -11.32 -36.64
N GLY A 246 -5.12 -10.83 -36.86
CA GLY A 246 -6.33 -11.65 -36.89
C GLY A 246 -6.80 -12.10 -35.50
N LEU A 247 -6.43 -11.35 -34.45
CA LEU A 247 -6.86 -11.59 -33.08
C LEU A 247 -7.89 -10.54 -32.65
N TYR A 248 -8.94 -10.99 -31.97
CA TYR A 248 -10.13 -10.21 -31.64
C TYR A 248 -10.42 -10.31 -30.14
N ALA A 249 -10.86 -9.21 -29.52
CA ALA A 249 -11.18 -9.13 -28.10
C ALA A 249 -12.45 -9.93 -27.80
N GLU A 250 -12.32 -11.10 -27.16
CA GLU A 250 -13.43 -11.96 -26.77
C GLU A 250 -14.04 -11.54 -25.43
N ALA A 251 -13.20 -11.02 -24.54
CA ALA A 251 -13.61 -10.46 -23.27
C ALA A 251 -12.86 -9.16 -23.02
N LEU A 252 -13.55 -8.23 -22.38
CA LEU A 252 -13.02 -6.96 -21.92
C LEU A 252 -13.46 -6.76 -20.48
N ASN A 253 -12.53 -6.40 -19.62
CA ASN A 253 -12.81 -6.02 -18.24
C ASN A 253 -12.20 -4.65 -17.96
N ILE A 254 -12.98 -3.78 -17.35
CA ILE A 254 -12.53 -2.49 -16.86
C ILE A 254 -12.60 -2.45 -15.34
N VAL A 255 -11.72 -1.66 -14.75
CA VAL A 255 -11.68 -1.47 -13.30
C VAL A 255 -11.10 -0.10 -13.01
N ALA A 256 -11.59 0.52 -11.93
CA ALA A 256 -11.11 1.81 -11.48
C ALA A 256 -9.84 1.66 -10.64
N ASP A 257 -8.92 2.60 -10.85
CA ASP A 257 -7.65 2.74 -10.16
C ASP A 257 -7.49 4.20 -9.74
N ASP A 258 -7.87 4.51 -8.50
CA ASP A 258 -7.98 5.84 -7.89
C ASP A 258 -8.73 6.88 -8.74
N ASN A 259 -8.10 7.38 -9.82
CA ASN A 259 -8.62 8.39 -10.74
C ASN A 259 -8.66 7.94 -12.22
N ASN A 260 -8.30 6.68 -12.51
CA ASN A 260 -8.20 6.15 -13.88
C ASN A 260 -9.05 4.90 -14.08
N ILE A 261 -9.27 4.53 -15.34
CA ILE A 261 -9.78 3.20 -15.72
C ILE A 261 -8.65 2.41 -16.35
N LEU A 262 -8.43 1.19 -15.83
CA LEU A 262 -7.55 0.20 -16.41
C LEU A 262 -8.36 -0.85 -17.17
N TYR A 263 -7.81 -1.32 -18.28
CA TYR A 263 -8.46 -2.25 -19.21
C TYR A 263 -7.64 -3.52 -19.28
N SER A 264 -8.27 -4.67 -19.06
CA SER A 264 -7.73 -5.99 -19.36
C SER A 264 -8.62 -6.68 -20.39
N ALA A 265 -8.03 -7.53 -21.23
CA ALA A 265 -8.77 -8.18 -22.29
C ALA A 265 -8.21 -9.56 -22.60
N VAL A 266 -9.07 -10.42 -23.13
CA VAL A 266 -8.71 -11.74 -23.66
C VAL A 266 -8.89 -11.71 -25.18
N PHE A 267 -7.86 -12.10 -25.91
CA PHE A 267 -7.88 -12.12 -27.37
C PHE A 267 -7.75 -13.53 -27.93
N ARG A 268 -8.48 -13.79 -29.02
CA ARG A 268 -8.50 -15.08 -29.71
C ARG A 268 -8.52 -14.90 -31.23
N PRO A 269 -8.05 -15.89 -32.01
CA PRO A 269 -8.20 -15.88 -33.46
C PRO A 269 -9.68 -15.92 -33.83
N ASP A 270 -10.13 -14.98 -34.66
CA ASP A 270 -11.48 -14.93 -35.19
C ASP A 270 -11.45 -14.24 -36.57
N GLY A 271 -12.60 -13.83 -37.11
CA GLY A 271 -12.69 -13.06 -38.34
C GLY A 271 -13.76 -11.97 -38.29
N GLY A 272 -13.66 -11.03 -39.21
CA GLY A 272 -14.62 -9.95 -39.38
C GLY A 272 -14.10 -8.61 -38.87
N ALA A 273 -15.01 -7.71 -38.53
CA ALA A 273 -14.69 -6.40 -38.00
C ALA A 273 -14.90 -6.35 -36.49
N GLU A 274 -14.21 -5.45 -35.79
CA GLU A 274 -14.32 -5.28 -34.35
C GLU A 274 -14.14 -3.82 -33.98
N TRP A 275 -14.93 -3.36 -33.01
CA TRP A 275 -14.73 -2.07 -32.36
C TRP A 275 -14.75 -2.26 -30.86
N VAL A 276 -13.70 -1.78 -30.20
CA VAL A 276 -13.64 -1.69 -28.73
C VAL A 276 -13.74 -0.22 -28.36
N VAL A 277 -14.66 0.10 -27.47
CA VAL A 277 -14.97 1.48 -27.07
C VAL A 277 -14.42 1.73 -25.66
N PRO A 278 -13.75 2.87 -25.39
CA PRO A 278 -13.27 3.20 -24.05
C PRO A 278 -14.40 3.31 -23.03
N ALA A 279 -14.02 3.52 -21.77
CA ALA A 279 -14.97 3.62 -20.69
C ALA A 279 -15.64 5.00 -20.71
N GLU A 280 -16.97 5.04 -20.79
CA GLU A 280 -17.76 6.27 -20.85
C GLU A 280 -19.02 6.16 -19.98
N PRO A 281 -19.64 7.28 -19.56
CA PRO A 281 -20.93 7.26 -18.89
C PRO A 281 -22.02 6.63 -19.75
N TRP A 282 -23.07 6.10 -19.10
CA TRP A 282 -24.17 5.42 -19.81
C TRP A 282 -24.82 6.26 -20.91
N SER A 283 -24.96 7.57 -20.73
CA SER A 283 -25.54 8.46 -21.74
C SER A 283 -24.77 8.45 -23.07
N SER A 284 -23.44 8.44 -23.00
CA SER A 284 -22.59 8.34 -24.19
C SER A 284 -22.58 6.92 -24.74
N MET A 285 -22.43 5.91 -23.87
CA MET A 285 -22.40 4.50 -24.28
C MET A 285 -23.69 4.07 -24.98
N ALA A 286 -24.86 4.50 -24.50
CA ALA A 286 -26.14 4.21 -25.14
C ALA A 286 -26.21 4.77 -26.57
N THR A 287 -25.69 5.98 -26.77
CA THR A 287 -25.60 6.60 -28.10
C THR A 287 -24.67 5.80 -29.03
N VAL A 288 -23.53 5.34 -28.51
CA VAL A 288 -22.58 4.50 -29.26
C VAL A 288 -23.23 3.17 -29.65
N ILE A 289 -23.93 2.52 -28.73
CA ILE A 289 -24.65 1.27 -28.97
C ILE A 289 -25.67 1.44 -30.08
N ASP A 290 -26.53 2.47 -30.02
CA ASP A 290 -27.55 2.73 -31.04
C ASP A 290 -26.91 2.97 -32.41
N ASN A 291 -25.82 3.74 -32.47
CA ASN A 291 -25.11 4.03 -33.72
C ASN A 291 -24.50 2.78 -34.35
N TYR A 292 -23.89 1.90 -33.56
CA TYR A 292 -23.28 0.66 -34.04
C TYR A 292 -24.33 -0.41 -34.36
N PHE A 293 -25.42 -0.48 -33.61
CA PHE A 293 -26.56 -1.32 -33.94
C PHE A 293 -27.13 -0.98 -35.33
N ASN A 294 -27.30 0.31 -35.63
CA ASN A 294 -27.75 0.77 -36.95
C ASN A 294 -26.76 0.45 -38.10
N GLN A 295 -25.53 0.06 -37.77
CA GLN A 295 -24.49 -0.39 -38.71
C GLN A 295 -24.38 -1.92 -38.78
N GLY A 296 -25.24 -2.67 -38.08
CA GLY A 296 -25.21 -4.13 -38.04
C GLY A 296 -24.17 -4.71 -37.07
N LEU A 297 -23.72 -3.91 -36.10
CA LEU A 297 -22.79 -4.33 -35.06
C LEU A 297 -23.52 -4.54 -33.73
N TYR A 298 -23.13 -5.58 -32.99
CA TYR A 298 -23.77 -5.99 -31.74
C TYR A 298 -22.73 -6.06 -30.63
N VAL A 299 -23.14 -5.69 -29.42
CA VAL A 299 -22.32 -5.83 -28.22
C VAL A 299 -22.10 -7.31 -27.92
N THR A 300 -20.84 -7.72 -27.82
CA THR A 300 -20.43 -9.10 -27.50
C THR A 300 -19.81 -9.21 -26.11
N ALA A 301 -19.22 -8.12 -25.61
CA ALA A 301 -18.78 -7.97 -24.24
C ALA A 301 -19.09 -6.55 -23.74
N LEU A 302 -19.52 -6.44 -22.49
CA LEU A 302 -19.75 -5.18 -21.78
C LEU A 302 -19.16 -5.30 -20.38
N SER A 303 -18.41 -4.28 -19.95
CA SER A 303 -17.84 -4.21 -18.61
C SER A 303 -18.11 -2.85 -17.98
N ILE A 304 -18.18 -2.84 -16.65
CA ILE A 304 -18.53 -1.68 -15.85
C ILE A 304 -17.52 -1.46 -14.73
N ALA A 305 -17.26 -0.20 -14.42
CA ALA A 305 -16.45 0.19 -13.26
C ALA A 305 -17.03 1.47 -12.63
N ALA A 306 -17.00 1.55 -11.30
CA ALA A 306 -17.33 2.79 -10.59
C ALA A 306 -16.05 3.63 -10.44
N LEU A 307 -16.08 4.88 -10.87
CA LEU A 307 -15.01 5.85 -10.70
C LEU A 307 -15.58 7.11 -10.04
N GLY A 308 -15.22 7.37 -8.78
CA GLY A 308 -15.89 8.38 -7.97
C GLY A 308 -17.38 8.07 -7.80
N ASN A 309 -18.24 9.02 -8.18
CA ASN A 309 -19.70 8.86 -8.14
C ASN A 309 -20.29 8.34 -9.47
N ASP A 310 -19.47 8.15 -10.49
CA ASP A 310 -19.91 7.76 -11.82
C ASP A 310 -19.73 6.26 -12.04
N VAL A 311 -20.65 5.68 -12.81
CA VAL A 311 -20.50 4.32 -13.35
C VAL A 311 -20.15 4.44 -14.83
N LEU A 312 -18.99 3.92 -15.20
CA LEU A 312 -18.47 3.93 -16.56
C LEU A 312 -18.64 2.56 -17.20
N TYR A 313 -18.84 2.55 -18.52
CA TYR A 313 -19.14 1.39 -19.34
C TYR A 313 -18.16 1.31 -20.49
N SER A 314 -17.65 0.13 -20.79
CA SER A 314 -16.80 -0.14 -21.96
C SER A 314 -17.28 -1.41 -22.66
N ALA A 315 -17.24 -1.45 -23.98
CA ALA A 315 -17.88 -2.49 -24.76
C ALA A 315 -17.05 -2.92 -25.98
N VAL A 316 -17.24 -4.19 -26.37
CA VAL A 316 -16.75 -4.77 -27.62
C VAL A 316 -17.92 -5.02 -28.57
N PHE A 317 -17.79 -4.58 -29.81
CA PHE A 317 -18.78 -4.70 -30.86
C PHE A 317 -18.24 -5.54 -32.02
N ARG A 318 -19.07 -6.46 -32.52
CA ARG A 318 -18.77 -7.26 -33.71
C ARG A 318 -19.96 -7.30 -34.67
N PRO A 319 -19.75 -7.51 -35.98
CA PRO A 319 -20.80 -7.79 -36.93
C PRO A 319 -21.64 -8.99 -36.49
N GLY A 320 -22.94 -8.86 -36.63
CA GLY A 320 -23.89 -9.94 -36.38
C GLY A 320 -25.11 -9.78 -37.27
N SER A 321 -25.96 -10.79 -37.32
CA SER A 321 -27.22 -10.71 -38.06
C SER A 321 -28.42 -10.34 -37.19
N GLY A 322 -28.21 -10.03 -35.90
CA GLY A 322 -29.27 -9.81 -34.93
C GLY A 322 -30.13 -11.05 -34.75
N ALA A 323 -29.81 -11.89 -33.77
CA ALA A 323 -30.75 -12.90 -33.29
C ALA A 323 -31.66 -12.29 -32.22
#